data_AF-A0AAD6H6W6-F1
#
_entry.id   AF-A0AAD6H6W6-F1
#
_cell.length_a   1.000
_cell.length_b   1.000
_cell.length_c   1.000
_cell.angle_alpha   90.00
_cell.angle_beta   90.00
_cell.angle_gamma   90.00
#
_symmetry.space_group_name_H-M   'P 1'
#
loop_
_entity.id
_entity.type
_entity.pdbx_description
1 polymer ?
#
loop_
_entity_poly.entity_id
_entity_poly.type
_entity_poly.pdbx_seq_one_letter_code
_entity_poly.pdbx_strand_id
1 'polypeptide(L)'
;MKHHLMVGTWTAPGRIYTVQFDDDALTLELVKKTEIPEAEPISWMTFSHDKKAIYGAAMKKWNSFAVNSPTEIVHQVSHPVAGHPLAPSSETNTRAIFVLAAHKPPYNVYCNPFYNHAGFGNVFSVKPDGGLDKNIQNYEYVPNTGIHGMVFDPTETYLYSADLTANKIWTHIKDLKTGELALVDCLEAPDAGDHPRWVEMHPSGKYLYALMEAGNRLAVYVIDERTHKPVFTHITYPLLPSGLPPRNKYRGDVTFCTKSGEYLFATTRSNHFDVTGYITAFKLGSHGEIERQLFINPTSTSGGHSNAVSPCDFSDEWLALCDDQLGFVEMYRWRDEKLARVARVDIPEQGFGMNAIWYD
;
A
#
# COMPACT_ATOMS: atom_id res chain seq x y z
N MET A 1 -4.99 -14.20 -22.02
CA MET A 1 -4.01 -13.09 -22.06
C MET A 1 -2.94 -13.28 -20.99
N LYS A 2 -1.78 -12.65 -21.17
CA LYS A 2 -0.68 -12.70 -20.20
C LYS A 2 -0.56 -11.35 -19.54
N HIS A 3 -0.49 -11.39 -18.22
CA HIS A 3 -0.35 -10.24 -17.33
C HIS A 3 0.93 -10.40 -16.52
N HIS A 4 1.48 -9.30 -16.02
CA HIS A 4 2.75 -9.28 -15.30
C HIS A 4 2.61 -8.46 -14.03
N LEU A 5 3.22 -8.98 -12.97
CA LEU A 5 3.27 -8.35 -11.66
C LEU A 5 4.72 -8.20 -11.24
N MET A 6 5.04 -7.05 -10.65
CA MET A 6 6.34 -6.82 -10.02
C MET A 6 6.20 -6.92 -8.50
N VAL A 7 7.13 -7.63 -7.87
CA VAL A 7 7.13 -7.91 -6.42
C VAL A 7 8.49 -7.59 -5.83
N GLY A 8 8.48 -6.99 -4.64
CA GLY A 8 9.68 -6.66 -3.87
C GLY A 8 9.95 -7.60 -2.69
N THR A 9 10.95 -7.24 -1.89
CA THR A 9 11.41 -8.02 -0.73
C THR A 9 11.51 -7.20 0.54
N TRP A 10 11.35 -7.85 1.69
CA TRP A 10 11.54 -7.28 3.02
C TRP A 10 13.02 -7.14 3.38
N THR A 11 13.84 -8.07 2.92
CA THR A 11 15.26 -8.22 3.29
C THR A 11 16.16 -8.28 2.07
N ALA A 12 17.45 -8.00 2.29
CA ALA A 12 18.49 -8.15 1.27
C ALA A 12 18.69 -9.64 0.88
N PRO A 13 19.20 -9.93 -0.33
CA PRO A 13 19.60 -8.97 -1.37
C PRO A 13 18.39 -8.30 -2.03
N GLY A 14 18.51 -7.02 -2.35
CA GLY A 14 17.49 -6.28 -3.07
C GLY A 14 17.27 -6.86 -4.48
N ARG A 15 16.01 -7.19 -4.79
CA ARG A 15 15.57 -7.68 -6.10
C ARG A 15 14.16 -7.20 -6.43
N ILE A 16 13.88 -7.07 -7.73
CA ILE A 16 12.51 -6.97 -8.27
C ILE A 16 12.21 -8.26 -9.03
N TYR A 17 11.13 -8.93 -8.69
CA TYR A 17 10.68 -10.16 -9.34
C TYR A 17 9.53 -9.84 -10.26
N THR A 18 9.59 -10.32 -11.50
CA THR A 18 8.47 -10.26 -12.43
C THR A 18 7.81 -11.62 -12.49
N VAL A 19 6.54 -11.69 -12.11
CA VAL A 19 5.69 -12.88 -12.21
C VAL A 19 4.73 -12.66 -13.36
N GLN A 20 4.56 -13.66 -14.23
CA GLN A 20 3.59 -13.67 -15.31
C GLN A 20 2.36 -14.49 -14.88
N PHE A 21 1.18 -13.92 -15.03
CA PHE A 21 -0.12 -14.57 -14.88
C PHE A 21 -0.73 -14.82 -16.26
N ASP A 22 -1.08 -16.07 -16.58
CA ASP A 22 -1.87 -16.41 -17.77
C ASP A 22 -3.33 -16.61 -17.35
N ASP A 23 -4.23 -15.70 -17.75
CA ASP A 23 -5.63 -15.70 -17.31
C ASP A 23 -6.50 -16.73 -18.06
N ASP A 24 -5.99 -17.29 -19.16
CA ASP A 24 -6.64 -18.38 -19.90
C ASP A 24 -6.23 -19.73 -19.30
N ALA A 25 -4.93 -19.92 -19.07
CA ALA A 25 -4.38 -21.16 -18.50
C ALA A 25 -4.51 -21.23 -16.97
N LEU A 26 -4.76 -20.10 -16.31
CA LEU A 26 -4.79 -19.94 -14.86
C LEU A 26 -3.48 -20.38 -14.19
N THR A 27 -2.34 -19.89 -14.71
CA THR A 27 -1.00 -20.21 -14.19
C THR A 27 -0.23 -18.96 -13.76
N LEU A 28 0.66 -19.11 -12.78
CA LEU A 28 1.62 -18.09 -12.36
C LEU A 28 3.05 -18.63 -12.52
N GLU A 29 3.92 -17.84 -13.13
CA GLU A 29 5.31 -18.23 -13.38
C GLU A 29 6.26 -17.06 -13.08
N LEU A 30 7.38 -17.33 -12.41
CA LEU A 30 8.45 -16.36 -12.27
C LEU A 30 9.21 -16.26 -13.59
N VAL A 31 9.16 -15.09 -14.25
CA VAL A 31 9.79 -14.88 -15.57
C VAL A 31 11.07 -14.06 -15.50
N LYS A 32 11.27 -13.25 -14.44
CA LYS A 32 12.48 -12.44 -14.27
C LYS A 32 12.82 -12.20 -12.80
N LYS A 33 14.12 -12.23 -12.50
CA LYS A 33 14.72 -11.61 -11.31
C LYS A 33 15.62 -10.48 -11.78
N THR A 34 15.27 -9.25 -11.45
CA THR A 34 16.07 -8.07 -11.73
C THR A 34 16.86 -7.73 -10.48
N GLU A 35 18.19 -7.81 -10.57
CA GLU A 35 19.08 -7.36 -9.51
C GLU A 35 19.00 -5.83 -9.40
N ILE A 36 18.88 -5.34 -8.17
CA ILE A 36 18.93 -3.91 -7.82
C ILE A 36 20.04 -3.73 -6.76
N PRO A 37 20.34 -2.52 -6.26
CA PRO A 37 21.36 -2.38 -5.21
C PRO A 37 21.08 -3.31 -4.02
N GLU A 38 22.08 -4.11 -3.63
CA GLU A 38 21.92 -5.24 -2.71
C GLU A 38 21.32 -4.83 -1.35
N ALA A 39 21.72 -3.66 -0.84
CA ALA A 39 21.27 -3.10 0.43
C ALA A 39 19.95 -2.30 0.34
N GLU A 40 19.29 -2.31 -0.82
CA GLU A 40 18.07 -1.56 -1.10
C GLU A 40 16.87 -2.48 -1.48
N PRO A 41 16.55 -3.52 -0.69
CA PRO A 41 15.34 -4.31 -0.89
C PRO A 41 14.09 -3.42 -0.77
N ILE A 42 13.15 -3.61 -1.69
CA ILE A 42 11.95 -2.76 -1.81
C ILE A 42 10.79 -3.41 -1.05
N SER A 43 10.41 -2.84 0.08
CA SER A 43 9.30 -3.35 0.89
C SER A 43 7.92 -2.84 0.47
N TRP A 44 7.89 -1.79 -0.35
CA TRP A 44 6.67 -1.30 -0.99
C TRP A 44 7.04 -0.65 -2.32
N MET A 45 6.37 -1.03 -3.39
CA MET A 45 6.55 -0.42 -4.72
C MET A 45 5.23 0.04 -5.32
N THR A 46 5.32 1.03 -6.20
CA THR A 46 4.22 1.53 -7.04
C THR A 46 4.73 1.90 -8.42
N PHE A 47 3.87 1.85 -9.43
CA PHE A 47 4.16 2.39 -10.76
C PHE A 47 3.93 3.90 -10.81
N SER A 48 4.57 4.56 -11.79
CA SER A 48 4.12 5.83 -12.34
C SER A 48 2.77 5.69 -13.04
N HIS A 49 2.11 6.82 -13.28
CA HIS A 49 0.80 6.89 -13.94
C HIS A 49 0.73 6.21 -15.32
N ASP A 50 1.87 6.11 -16.03
CA ASP A 50 2.01 5.48 -17.34
C ASP A 50 2.76 4.14 -17.28
N LYS A 51 3.04 3.64 -16.07
CA LYS A 51 3.77 2.40 -15.77
C LYS A 51 5.15 2.28 -16.39
N LYS A 52 5.77 3.40 -16.79
CA LYS A 52 7.14 3.45 -17.32
C LYS A 52 8.21 3.61 -16.25
N ALA A 53 7.82 3.90 -15.01
CA ALA A 53 8.72 3.91 -13.88
C ALA A 53 8.13 3.13 -12.70
N ILE A 54 9.00 2.46 -11.94
CA ILE A 54 8.70 1.92 -10.61
C ILE A 54 9.37 2.83 -9.57
N TYR A 55 8.64 3.16 -8.51
CA TYR A 55 9.17 3.80 -7.32
C TYR A 55 9.12 2.83 -6.15
N GLY A 56 10.17 2.81 -5.34
CA GLY A 56 10.27 1.88 -4.21
C GLY A 56 10.63 2.56 -2.88
N ALA A 57 10.00 2.05 -1.83
CA ALA A 57 10.39 2.25 -0.45
C ALA A 57 11.45 1.21 -0.07
N ALA A 58 12.73 1.63 -0.10
CA ALA A 58 13.85 0.70 -0.07
C ALA A 58 14.82 0.99 1.07
N MET A 59 14.55 0.45 2.26
CA MET A 59 15.39 0.63 3.46
C MET A 59 15.67 2.10 3.76
N LYS A 60 16.88 2.61 3.47
CA LYS A 60 17.26 4.02 3.70
C LYS A 60 17.06 4.92 2.48
N LYS A 61 16.40 4.41 1.44
CA LYS A 61 16.33 5.01 0.12
C LYS A 61 14.92 5.06 -0.45
N TRP A 62 14.71 6.06 -1.28
CA TRP A 62 13.64 6.17 -2.26
C TRP A 62 14.24 5.93 -3.62
N ASN A 63 13.97 4.79 -4.22
CA ASN A 63 14.56 4.42 -5.51
C ASN A 63 13.56 4.55 -6.66
N SER A 64 14.09 4.78 -7.86
CA SER A 64 13.31 4.70 -9.10
C SER A 64 13.99 3.84 -10.15
N PHE A 65 13.17 3.19 -10.97
CA PHE A 65 13.59 2.32 -12.04
C PHE A 65 12.79 2.63 -13.29
N ALA A 66 13.44 2.69 -14.45
CA ALA A 66 12.76 2.70 -15.74
C ALA A 66 12.24 1.29 -16.07
N VAL A 67 11.06 1.20 -16.67
CA VAL A 67 10.41 -0.04 -17.07
C VAL A 67 10.22 -0.02 -18.59
N ASN A 68 11.11 -0.69 -19.30
CA ASN A 68 11.05 -0.78 -20.76
C ASN A 68 10.16 -1.94 -21.21
N SER A 69 10.09 -3.00 -20.40
CA SER A 69 9.21 -4.16 -20.55
C SER A 69 9.11 -4.89 -19.21
N PRO A 70 8.21 -5.90 -19.05
CA PRO A 70 8.15 -6.71 -17.83
C PRO A 70 9.49 -7.32 -17.39
N THR A 71 10.41 -7.56 -18.33
CA THR A 71 11.71 -8.20 -18.06
C THR A 71 12.91 -7.26 -18.16
N GLU A 72 12.69 -5.99 -18.47
CA GLU A 72 13.71 -4.96 -18.64
C GLU A 72 13.41 -3.77 -17.73
N ILE A 73 13.88 -3.90 -16.48
CA ILE A 73 13.76 -2.89 -15.43
C ILE A 73 15.17 -2.39 -15.11
N VAL A 74 15.37 -1.08 -15.19
CA VAL A 74 16.70 -0.46 -15.08
C VAL A 74 16.71 0.56 -13.95
N HIS A 75 17.60 0.38 -12.97
CA HIS A 75 17.79 1.35 -11.89
C HIS A 75 18.20 2.72 -12.44
N GLN A 76 17.53 3.77 -11.99
CA GLN A 76 17.83 5.15 -12.39
C GLN A 76 18.50 5.93 -11.27
N VAL A 77 17.94 5.90 -10.05
CA VAL A 77 18.42 6.69 -8.92
C VAL A 77 17.95 6.13 -7.59
N SER A 78 18.70 6.44 -6.52
CA SER A 78 18.31 6.21 -5.12
C SER A 78 18.56 7.45 -4.28
N HIS A 79 17.49 8.14 -3.86
CA HIS A 79 17.56 9.28 -2.95
C HIS A 79 17.55 8.83 -1.50
N PRO A 80 18.25 9.51 -0.57
CA PRO A 80 18.13 9.21 0.85
C PRO A 80 16.73 9.57 1.37
N VAL A 81 16.28 8.84 2.41
CA VAL A 81 15.21 9.32 3.29
C VAL A 81 15.60 10.68 3.88
N ALA A 82 14.64 11.61 3.95
CA ALA A 82 14.88 13.00 4.34
C ALA A 82 13.86 13.50 5.37
N GLY A 83 14.00 14.76 5.80
CA GLY A 83 13.26 15.36 6.91
C GLY A 83 14.17 15.50 8.12
N HIS A 84 14.01 14.62 9.11
CA HIS A 84 14.86 14.65 10.31
C HIS A 84 16.34 14.34 9.97
N PRO A 85 17.33 15.08 10.51
CA PRO A 85 18.76 14.91 10.16
C PRO A 85 19.33 13.50 10.38
N LEU A 86 18.80 12.75 11.35
CA LEU A 86 19.21 11.37 11.66
C LEU A 86 18.46 10.29 10.86
N ALA A 87 17.44 10.64 10.09
CA ALA A 87 16.68 9.67 9.28
C ALA A 87 17.54 8.88 8.27
N PRO A 88 18.49 9.49 7.53
CA PRO A 88 19.33 8.75 6.58
C PRO A 88 20.47 7.97 7.23
N SER A 89 20.72 8.14 8.54
CA SER A 89 21.82 7.47 9.24
C SER A 89 21.63 5.95 9.24
N SER A 90 22.72 5.20 9.03
CA SER A 90 22.75 3.73 9.21
C SER A 90 22.50 3.29 10.64
N GLU A 91 22.75 4.18 11.61
CA GLU A 91 22.67 3.88 13.05
C GLU A 91 21.25 3.96 13.61
N THR A 92 20.28 4.44 12.82
CA THR A 92 18.88 4.55 13.24
C THR A 92 18.05 3.42 12.62
N ASN A 93 16.93 3.08 13.24
CA ASN A 93 15.97 2.14 12.67
C ASN A 93 15.01 2.79 11.64
N THR A 94 15.16 4.08 11.34
CA THR A 94 14.31 4.78 10.36
C THR A 94 14.37 4.07 9.02
N ARG A 95 13.25 3.86 8.35
CA ARG A 95 13.25 3.31 6.99
C ARG A 95 12.16 3.94 6.13
N ALA A 96 12.36 3.94 4.83
CA ALA A 96 11.31 4.06 3.84
C ALA A 96 10.30 2.91 4.03
N ILE A 97 9.00 3.23 4.14
CA ILE A 97 7.96 2.22 4.32
C ILE A 97 6.87 2.25 3.25
N PHE A 98 6.54 3.42 2.73
CA PHE A 98 5.44 3.60 1.78
C PHE A 98 5.79 4.69 0.76
N VAL A 99 5.34 4.47 -0.49
CA VAL A 99 5.48 5.40 -1.59
C VAL A 99 4.18 5.42 -2.42
N LEU A 100 3.74 6.61 -2.79
CA LEU A 100 2.56 6.89 -3.60
C LEU A 100 2.95 7.81 -4.77
N ALA A 101 2.63 7.40 -6.00
CA ALA A 101 2.82 8.24 -7.18
C ALA A 101 1.52 8.99 -7.51
N ALA A 102 1.60 10.28 -7.81
CA ALA A 102 0.46 11.00 -8.37
C ALA A 102 0.18 10.57 -9.81
N HIS A 103 -1.10 10.44 -10.12
CA HIS A 103 -1.63 10.13 -11.45
C HIS A 103 -1.97 11.38 -12.25
N LYS A 104 -1.91 12.58 -11.64
CA LYS A 104 -2.07 13.86 -12.32
C LYS A 104 -0.82 14.71 -12.24
N PRO A 105 -0.60 15.64 -13.20
CA PRO A 105 0.48 16.60 -13.12
C PRO A 105 0.53 17.30 -11.74
N PRO A 106 1.73 17.51 -11.17
CA PRO A 106 3.05 17.33 -11.80
C PRO A 106 3.63 15.90 -11.72
N TYR A 107 2.82 14.89 -11.36
CA TYR A 107 3.24 13.49 -11.21
C TYR A 107 4.30 13.28 -10.12
N ASN A 108 4.30 14.13 -9.09
CA ASN A 108 5.17 13.99 -7.94
C ASN A 108 4.96 12.65 -7.22
N VAL A 109 5.98 12.26 -6.46
CA VAL A 109 5.99 11.04 -5.66
C VAL A 109 6.04 11.41 -4.18
N TYR A 110 5.15 10.81 -3.40
CA TYR A 110 4.93 11.09 -1.99
C TYR A 110 5.36 9.90 -1.15
N CYS A 111 6.35 10.11 -0.30
CA CYS A 111 7.07 9.05 0.38
C CYS A 111 7.04 9.23 1.89
N ASN A 112 6.89 8.12 2.63
CA ASN A 112 6.83 8.13 4.10
C ASN A 112 7.95 7.32 4.75
N PRO A 113 8.85 7.95 5.51
CA PRO A 113 9.67 7.23 6.47
C PRO A 113 8.82 6.64 7.60
N PHE A 114 9.39 5.69 8.32
CA PHE A 114 8.76 5.03 9.45
C PHE A 114 9.77 4.67 10.54
N TYR A 115 9.25 4.32 11.73
CA TYR A 115 9.97 4.18 12.99
C TYR A 115 10.48 5.53 13.55
N ASN A 116 11.66 5.55 14.18
CA ASN A 116 12.17 6.78 14.79
C ASN A 116 12.51 7.81 13.70
N HIS A 117 12.50 9.10 14.04
CA HIS A 117 12.89 10.19 13.14
C HIS A 117 12.04 10.28 11.85
N ALA A 118 10.79 9.82 11.90
CA ALA A 118 9.88 9.74 10.76
C ALA A 118 8.77 10.82 10.75
N GLY A 119 8.94 11.91 11.52
CA GLY A 119 7.94 12.98 11.66
C GLY A 119 7.72 13.87 10.42
N PHE A 120 8.07 13.39 9.23
CA PHE A 120 8.04 14.15 7.97
C PHE A 120 7.58 13.24 6.82
N GLY A 121 6.86 13.79 5.86
CA GLY A 121 6.75 13.18 4.53
C GLY A 121 7.81 13.75 3.58
N ASN A 122 8.16 13.02 2.52
CA ASN A 122 9.07 13.51 1.47
C ASN A 122 8.31 13.61 0.15
N VAL A 123 8.39 14.76 -0.53
CA VAL A 123 7.80 14.97 -1.85
C VAL A 123 8.92 15.07 -2.88
N PHE A 124 8.87 14.22 -3.89
CA PHE A 124 9.82 14.24 -4.99
C PHE A 124 9.16 14.72 -6.28
N SER A 125 9.85 15.59 -7.02
CA SER A 125 9.54 15.82 -8.44
C SER A 125 10.05 14.65 -9.28
N VAL A 126 9.53 14.54 -10.50
CA VAL A 126 9.95 13.54 -11.48
C VAL A 126 10.51 14.20 -12.74
N LYS A 127 11.42 13.50 -13.40
CA LYS A 127 11.95 13.84 -14.73
C LYS A 127 10.90 13.53 -15.81
N PRO A 128 11.06 14.05 -17.04
CA PRO A 128 10.17 13.74 -18.16
C PRO A 128 10.07 12.24 -18.50
N ASP A 129 11.09 11.45 -18.16
CA ASP A 129 11.11 9.99 -18.33
C ASP A 129 10.50 9.22 -17.12
N GLY A 130 9.91 9.94 -16.16
CA GLY A 130 9.31 9.39 -14.95
C GLY A 130 10.29 9.09 -13.82
N GLY A 131 11.61 9.18 -14.02
CA GLY A 131 12.56 8.93 -12.94
C GLY A 131 12.46 9.95 -11.80
N LEU A 132 12.73 9.56 -10.55
CA LEU A 132 12.79 10.51 -9.43
C LEU A 132 13.87 11.57 -9.72
N ASP A 133 13.58 12.84 -9.40
CA ASP A 133 14.49 13.96 -9.66
C ASP A 133 15.00 14.61 -8.36
N LYS A 134 14.16 15.40 -7.69
CA LYS A 134 14.57 16.19 -6.53
C LYS A 134 13.56 16.05 -5.42
N ASN A 135 14.04 15.96 -4.19
CA ASN A 135 13.19 16.21 -3.03
C ASN A 135 12.87 17.71 -3.00
N ILE A 136 11.62 18.05 -3.29
CA ILE A 136 11.15 19.43 -3.34
C ILE A 136 10.60 19.89 -1.99
N GLN A 137 10.18 18.96 -1.14
CA GLN A 137 9.58 19.28 0.15
C GLN A 137 9.74 18.15 1.17
N ASN A 138 10.14 18.52 2.39
CA ASN A 138 9.98 17.68 3.57
C ASN A 138 8.94 18.35 4.47
N TYR A 139 7.67 17.99 4.33
CA TYR A 139 6.59 18.59 5.13
C TYR A 139 6.48 17.87 6.47
N GLU A 140 6.24 18.65 7.53
CA GLU A 140 6.24 18.14 8.90
C GLU A 140 4.87 17.58 9.30
N TYR A 141 4.89 16.53 10.10
CA TYR A 141 3.74 16.07 10.89
C TYR A 141 3.99 16.43 12.37
N VAL A 142 4.11 15.42 13.25
CA VAL A 142 4.59 15.58 14.63
C VAL A 142 5.75 14.61 14.91
N PRO A 143 6.56 14.82 15.97
CA PRO A 143 7.73 13.99 16.23
C PRO A 143 7.47 12.48 16.38
N ASN A 144 6.27 12.08 16.83
CA ASN A 144 5.88 10.67 17.00
C ASN A 144 5.11 10.11 15.79
N THR A 145 5.08 10.80 14.66
CA THR A 145 4.39 10.34 13.46
C THR A 145 5.10 9.15 12.82
N GLY A 146 4.29 8.21 12.34
CA GLY A 146 4.69 7.08 11.53
C GLY A 146 3.58 6.83 10.52
N ILE A 147 3.68 7.46 9.35
CA ILE A 147 2.71 7.26 8.27
C ILE A 147 3.02 5.95 7.55
N HIS A 148 2.04 5.04 7.48
CA HIS A 148 2.23 3.74 6.83
C HIS A 148 1.47 3.61 5.49
N GLY A 149 0.51 4.49 5.22
CA GLY A 149 -0.25 4.51 3.98
C GLY A 149 -0.89 5.87 3.73
N MET A 150 -1.04 6.25 2.46
CA MET A 150 -1.71 7.48 2.05
C MET A 150 -2.54 7.24 0.80
N VAL A 151 -3.56 8.07 0.61
CA VAL A 151 -4.40 8.06 -0.60
C VAL A 151 -4.82 9.48 -0.95
N PHE A 152 -4.85 9.79 -2.26
CA PHE A 152 -5.43 11.03 -2.75
C PHE A 152 -6.96 10.92 -2.88
N ASP A 153 -7.65 12.04 -2.78
CA ASP A 153 -9.00 12.14 -3.36
C ASP A 153 -8.96 12.01 -4.89
N PRO A 154 -10.07 11.70 -5.59
CA PRO A 154 -10.07 11.52 -7.04
C PRO A 154 -9.62 12.76 -7.83
N THR A 155 -9.72 13.95 -7.25
CA THR A 155 -9.20 15.17 -7.88
C THR A 155 -7.67 15.30 -7.75
N GLU A 156 -7.06 14.55 -6.83
CA GLU A 156 -5.70 14.68 -6.30
C GLU A 156 -5.40 16.07 -5.74
N THR A 157 -6.39 16.71 -5.14
CA THR A 157 -6.23 18.00 -4.46
C THR A 157 -5.96 17.81 -2.97
N TYR A 158 -6.45 16.72 -2.37
CA TYR A 158 -6.28 16.41 -0.96
C TYR A 158 -5.66 15.04 -0.77
N LEU A 159 -4.64 14.97 0.09
CA LEU A 159 -3.95 13.75 0.49
C LEU A 159 -4.34 13.39 1.92
N TYR A 160 -4.76 12.14 2.12
CA TYR A 160 -5.07 11.59 3.43
C TYR A 160 -3.98 10.62 3.85
N SER A 161 -3.50 10.73 5.10
CA SER A 161 -2.39 9.92 5.59
C SER A 161 -2.75 9.17 6.87
N ALA A 162 -2.52 7.86 6.88
CA ALA A 162 -2.75 6.99 8.03
C ALA A 162 -1.51 6.97 8.94
N ASP A 163 -1.62 7.61 10.10
CA ASP A 163 -0.55 7.69 11.10
C ASP A 163 -0.73 6.62 12.17
N LEU A 164 0.09 5.59 12.07
CA LEU A 164 0.02 4.39 12.88
C LEU A 164 0.43 4.69 14.31
N THR A 165 1.55 5.40 14.49
CA THR A 165 2.15 5.63 15.82
C THR A 165 1.56 6.82 16.54
N ALA A 166 1.11 7.86 15.83
CA ALA A 166 0.38 8.97 16.44
C ALA A 166 -1.12 8.73 16.58
N ASN A 167 -1.64 7.62 16.01
CA ASN A 167 -3.04 7.21 16.03
C ASN A 167 -4.00 8.24 15.40
N LYS A 168 -3.66 8.73 14.20
CA LYS A 168 -4.38 9.83 13.52
C LYS A 168 -4.57 9.59 12.03
N ILE A 169 -5.51 10.31 11.44
CA ILE A 169 -5.64 10.50 10.00
C ILE A 169 -5.36 11.98 9.71
N TRP A 170 -4.37 12.24 8.88
CA TRP A 170 -4.01 13.59 8.46
C TRP A 170 -4.68 13.95 7.14
N THR A 171 -4.94 15.24 6.94
CA THR A 171 -5.40 15.81 5.67
C THR A 171 -4.45 16.92 5.25
N HIS A 172 -3.94 16.81 4.03
CA HIS A 172 -3.12 17.84 3.38
C HIS A 172 -3.78 18.30 2.10
N ILE A 173 -3.58 19.57 1.72
CA ILE A 173 -3.92 20.10 0.41
C ILE A 173 -2.67 20.15 -0.48
N LYS A 174 -2.80 19.72 -1.73
CA LYS A 174 -1.77 19.75 -2.75
C LYS A 174 -1.84 21.04 -3.56
N ASP A 175 -0.72 21.76 -3.65
CA ASP A 175 -0.56 22.78 -4.68
C ASP A 175 -0.50 22.09 -6.05
N LEU A 176 -1.49 22.34 -6.90
CA LEU A 176 -1.63 21.64 -8.18
C LEU A 176 -0.54 22.00 -9.21
N LYS A 177 0.26 23.05 -8.97
CA LYS A 177 1.35 23.47 -9.85
C LYS A 177 2.69 22.89 -9.40
N THR A 178 2.97 22.91 -8.10
CA THR A 178 4.27 22.46 -7.55
C THR A 178 4.24 21.02 -7.06
N GLY A 179 3.06 20.53 -6.66
CA GLY A 179 2.86 19.24 -6.02
C GLY A 179 3.18 19.23 -4.52
N GLU A 180 3.59 20.36 -3.95
CA GLU A 180 3.86 20.53 -2.52
C GLU A 180 2.56 20.44 -1.70
N LEU A 181 2.70 20.02 -0.45
CA LEU A 181 1.60 19.81 0.47
C LEU A 181 1.58 20.86 1.58
N ALA A 182 0.38 21.28 1.97
CA ALA A 182 0.14 22.09 3.16
C ALA A 182 -0.86 21.37 4.08
N LEU A 183 -0.61 21.41 5.39
CA LEU A 183 -1.48 20.79 6.39
C LEU A 183 -2.86 21.48 6.41
N VAL A 184 -3.92 20.68 6.41
CA VAL A 184 -5.32 21.13 6.57
C VAL A 184 -5.86 20.72 7.93
N ASP A 185 -5.68 19.45 8.31
CA ASP A 185 -6.18 18.93 9.58
C ASP A 185 -5.50 17.63 10.03
N CYS A 186 -5.74 17.28 11.29
CA CYS A 186 -5.49 15.94 11.82
C CYS A 186 -6.67 15.48 12.68
N LEU A 187 -7.15 14.26 12.42
CA LEU A 187 -8.25 13.65 13.14
C LEU A 187 -7.74 12.45 13.94
N GLU A 188 -8.01 12.40 15.23
CA GLU A 188 -7.71 11.23 16.06
C GLU A 188 -8.49 9.99 15.56
N ALA A 189 -7.87 8.81 15.64
CA ALA A 189 -8.59 7.58 15.37
C ALA A 189 -9.71 7.36 16.42
N PRO A 190 -10.75 6.54 16.11
CA PRO A 190 -11.91 6.38 16.98
C PRO A 190 -11.60 5.81 18.36
N ASP A 191 -10.57 4.98 18.49
CA ASP A 191 -10.11 4.37 19.73
C ASP A 191 -8.58 4.45 19.86
N ALA A 192 -8.08 4.49 21.10
CA ALA A 192 -6.65 4.55 21.39
C ALA A 192 -5.88 3.31 20.89
N GLY A 193 -6.57 2.17 20.70
CA GLY A 193 -5.98 0.92 20.21
C GLY A 193 -6.17 0.68 18.71
N ASP A 194 -6.55 1.68 17.92
CA ASP A 194 -6.81 1.51 16.49
C ASP A 194 -5.53 1.46 15.63
N HIS A 195 -4.74 2.52 15.68
CA HIS A 195 -3.51 2.73 14.91
C HIS A 195 -3.73 2.65 13.38
N PRO A 196 -4.25 3.71 12.74
CA PRO A 196 -4.45 3.75 11.29
C PRO A 196 -3.17 3.39 10.52
N ARG A 197 -3.21 2.33 9.72
CA ARG A 197 -2.08 1.88 8.90
C ARG A 197 -2.29 2.14 7.42
N TRP A 198 -3.51 1.96 6.96
CA TRP A 198 -3.87 2.12 5.56
C TRP A 198 -5.12 2.99 5.44
N VAL A 199 -5.18 3.75 4.36
CA VAL A 199 -6.39 4.49 3.96
C VAL A 199 -6.64 4.21 2.49
N GLU A 200 -7.92 4.09 2.14
CA GLU A 200 -8.37 3.90 0.77
C GLU A 200 -9.54 4.82 0.47
N MET A 201 -9.55 5.40 -0.72
CA MET A 201 -10.56 6.35 -1.17
C MET A 201 -11.50 5.67 -2.17
N HIS A 202 -12.81 5.76 -1.94
CA HIS A 202 -13.76 5.34 -2.95
C HIS A 202 -13.68 6.25 -4.20
N PRO A 203 -13.83 5.74 -5.44
CA PRO A 203 -13.74 6.56 -6.65
C PRO A 203 -14.70 7.77 -6.72
N SER A 204 -15.79 7.77 -5.95
CA SER A 204 -16.69 8.93 -5.83
C SER A 204 -16.07 10.12 -5.08
N GLY A 205 -15.01 9.89 -4.29
CA GLY A 205 -14.39 10.88 -3.40
C GLY A 205 -15.17 11.17 -2.12
N LYS A 206 -16.31 10.50 -1.90
CA LYS A 206 -17.22 10.79 -0.77
C LYS A 206 -16.92 9.98 0.48
N TYR A 207 -16.27 8.82 0.35
CA TYR A 207 -15.95 7.94 1.46
C TYR A 207 -14.48 7.57 1.48
N LEU A 208 -13.91 7.64 2.69
CA LEU A 208 -12.57 7.20 3.01
C LEU A 208 -12.68 6.02 3.98
N TYR A 209 -12.00 4.93 3.67
CA TYR A 209 -11.91 3.76 4.54
C TYR A 209 -10.54 3.74 5.20
N ALA A 210 -10.50 3.67 6.53
CA ALA A 210 -9.26 3.59 7.28
C ALA A 210 -9.13 2.22 7.94
N LEU A 211 -8.06 1.50 7.61
CA LEU A 211 -7.71 0.23 8.21
C LEU A 211 -6.84 0.47 9.45
N MET A 212 -7.31 -0.07 10.57
CA MET A 212 -6.70 0.08 11.89
C MET A 212 -5.84 -1.15 12.19
N GLU A 213 -4.50 -1.00 12.26
CA GLU A 213 -3.58 -2.14 12.41
C GLU A 213 -3.82 -2.89 13.73
N ALA A 214 -3.77 -2.17 14.85
CA ALA A 214 -3.95 -2.78 16.17
C ALA A 214 -5.44 -3.06 16.45
N GLY A 215 -6.32 -2.20 15.92
CA GLY A 215 -7.76 -2.35 16.06
C GLY A 215 -8.32 -3.57 15.32
N ASN A 216 -7.62 -4.04 14.28
CA ASN A 216 -8.04 -5.13 13.38
C ASN A 216 -9.48 -4.92 12.86
N ARG A 217 -9.77 -3.67 12.48
CA ARG A 217 -11.06 -3.23 11.98
C ARG A 217 -10.90 -2.19 10.90
N LEU A 218 -11.91 -2.07 10.05
CA LEU A 218 -12.05 -1.00 9.07
C LEU A 218 -13.01 0.05 9.62
N ALA A 219 -12.58 1.30 9.72
CA ALA A 219 -13.43 2.43 10.08
C ALA A 219 -13.84 3.22 8.84
N VAL A 220 -15.11 3.65 8.81
CA VAL A 220 -15.70 4.33 7.65
C VAL A 220 -15.82 5.82 7.94
N TYR A 221 -15.32 6.64 7.03
CA TYR A 221 -15.40 8.10 7.09
C TYR A 221 -16.15 8.62 5.86
N VAL A 222 -16.97 9.64 6.07
CA VAL A 222 -17.49 10.48 4.98
C VAL A 222 -16.57 11.68 4.82
N ILE A 223 -16.29 12.11 3.59
CA ILE A 223 -15.56 13.35 3.33
C ILE A 223 -16.54 14.51 3.36
N ASP A 224 -16.31 15.48 4.24
CA ASP A 224 -17.06 16.72 4.25
C ASP A 224 -16.74 17.52 2.98
N GLU A 225 -17.75 17.73 2.11
CA GLU A 225 -17.55 18.35 0.79
C GLU A 225 -17.06 19.81 0.85
N ARG A 226 -17.17 20.49 2.00
CA ARG A 226 -16.76 21.89 2.15
C ARG A 226 -15.33 22.03 2.67
N THR A 227 -14.94 21.16 3.58
CA THR A 227 -13.67 21.22 4.29
C THR A 227 -12.67 20.17 3.80
N HIS A 228 -13.16 19.16 3.06
CA HIS A 228 -12.42 17.99 2.62
C HIS A 228 -11.80 17.18 3.76
N LYS A 229 -12.34 17.33 4.97
CA LYS A 229 -11.92 16.58 6.14
C LYS A 229 -12.70 15.28 6.22
N PRO A 230 -12.06 14.15 6.59
CA PRO A 230 -12.79 12.94 6.90
C PRO A 230 -13.60 13.14 8.19
N VAL A 231 -14.83 12.66 8.22
CA VAL A 231 -15.71 12.66 9.39
C VAL A 231 -16.09 11.22 9.69
N PHE A 232 -15.76 10.76 10.89
CA PHE A 232 -16.04 9.38 11.28
C PHE A 232 -17.54 9.14 11.32
N THR A 233 -18.02 8.11 10.61
CA THR A 233 -19.45 7.77 10.55
C THR A 233 -19.95 7.00 11.77
N HIS A 234 -19.06 6.71 12.73
CA HIS A 234 -19.29 5.76 13.83
C HIS A 234 -19.50 4.31 13.40
N ILE A 235 -19.23 3.99 12.13
CA ILE A 235 -19.32 2.63 11.59
C ILE A 235 -17.92 2.01 11.51
N THR A 236 -17.79 0.81 12.08
CA THR A 236 -16.59 -0.02 11.92
C THR A 236 -16.96 -1.47 11.60
N TYR A 237 -16.14 -2.15 10.82
CA TYR A 237 -16.27 -3.57 10.49
C TYR A 237 -15.08 -4.37 11.01
N PRO A 238 -15.28 -5.54 11.65
CA PRO A 238 -14.18 -6.39 12.08
C PRO A 238 -13.45 -6.96 10.87
N LEU A 239 -12.12 -7.06 10.92
CA LEU A 239 -11.33 -7.74 9.89
C LEU A 239 -10.83 -9.12 10.33
N LEU A 240 -11.38 -9.60 11.45
CA LEU A 240 -11.09 -10.89 12.06
C LEU A 240 -12.41 -11.58 12.44
N PRO A 241 -12.50 -12.92 12.32
CA PRO A 241 -13.63 -13.67 12.86
C PRO A 241 -13.84 -13.47 14.37
N SER A 242 -15.09 -13.58 14.80
CA SER A 242 -15.45 -13.57 16.22
C SER A 242 -14.87 -14.77 16.96
N GLY A 243 -14.46 -14.59 18.22
CA GLY A 243 -14.01 -15.67 19.09
C GLY A 243 -12.54 -16.07 18.93
N LEU A 244 -11.76 -15.32 18.15
CA LEU A 244 -10.32 -15.51 18.04
C LEU A 244 -9.55 -15.13 19.31
N PRO A 245 -8.32 -15.66 19.49
CA PRO A 245 -7.42 -15.29 20.59
C PRO A 245 -7.11 -13.78 20.60
N PRO A 246 -6.47 -13.26 21.67
CA PRO A 246 -6.32 -11.83 21.92
C PRO A 246 -5.81 -11.02 20.71
N ARG A 247 -6.32 -9.79 20.57
CA ARG A 247 -6.07 -8.88 19.44
C ARG A 247 -4.58 -8.68 19.12
N ASN A 248 -3.70 -8.79 20.11
CA ASN A 248 -2.25 -8.61 19.94
C ASN A 248 -1.56 -9.70 19.08
N LYS A 249 -2.27 -10.77 18.70
CA LYS A 249 -1.78 -11.75 17.74
C LYS A 249 -1.91 -11.32 16.28
N TYR A 250 -2.70 -10.30 15.98
CA TYR A 250 -3.00 -9.90 14.60
C TYR A 250 -2.73 -8.42 14.37
N ARG A 251 -2.43 -8.09 13.12
CA ARG A 251 -2.23 -6.74 12.62
C ARG A 251 -3.01 -6.58 11.32
N GLY A 252 -3.78 -5.52 11.18
CA GLY A 252 -4.26 -5.11 9.86
C GLY A 252 -3.09 -4.86 8.90
N ASP A 253 -3.27 -5.14 7.61
CA ASP A 253 -2.23 -4.93 6.60
C ASP A 253 -2.61 -3.83 5.59
N VAL A 254 -3.40 -4.15 4.57
CA VAL A 254 -3.80 -3.18 3.52
C VAL A 254 -5.29 -3.28 3.19
N THR A 255 -5.84 -2.22 2.59
CA THR A 255 -7.20 -2.20 2.04
C THR A 255 -7.23 -1.50 0.69
N PHE A 256 -7.97 -2.03 -0.28
CA PHE A 256 -8.03 -1.52 -1.65
C PHE A 256 -9.41 -1.73 -2.29
N CYS A 257 -9.89 -0.74 -3.05
CA CYS A 257 -11.05 -0.90 -3.90
C CYS A 257 -10.71 -1.73 -5.13
N THR A 258 -11.68 -2.46 -5.67
CA THR A 258 -11.57 -3.00 -7.02
C THR A 258 -11.72 -1.88 -8.05
N LYS A 259 -11.39 -2.17 -9.32
CA LYS A 259 -11.41 -1.20 -10.42
C LYS A 259 -12.75 -0.45 -10.54
N SER A 260 -13.87 -1.14 -10.39
CA SER A 260 -15.20 -0.54 -10.48
C SER A 260 -15.55 0.38 -9.29
N GLY A 261 -14.88 0.21 -8.15
CA GLY A 261 -15.28 0.80 -6.88
C GLY A 261 -16.46 0.09 -6.21
N GLU A 262 -16.97 -1.01 -6.77
CA GLU A 262 -18.11 -1.74 -6.19
C GLU A 262 -17.73 -2.67 -5.04
N TYR A 263 -16.44 -2.99 -4.90
CA TYR A 263 -15.94 -3.89 -3.86
C TYR A 263 -14.69 -3.31 -3.20
N LEU A 264 -14.49 -3.70 -1.95
CA LEU A 264 -13.30 -3.38 -1.17
C LEU A 264 -12.75 -4.67 -0.57
N PHE A 265 -11.45 -4.89 -0.70
CA PHE A 265 -10.74 -5.97 -0.03
C PHE A 265 -9.81 -5.41 1.04
N ALA A 266 -9.78 -6.06 2.19
CA ALA A 266 -8.89 -5.73 3.30
C ALA A 266 -8.25 -6.99 3.85
N THR A 267 -6.99 -6.90 4.29
CA THR A 267 -6.26 -8.04 4.86
C THR A 267 -5.75 -7.76 6.26
N THR A 268 -5.61 -8.84 7.04
CA THR A 268 -4.93 -8.86 8.33
C THR A 268 -3.90 -9.98 8.33
N ARG A 269 -2.78 -9.79 9.01
CA ARG A 269 -1.71 -10.76 9.18
C ARG A 269 -1.60 -11.19 10.63
N SER A 270 -1.12 -12.41 10.85
CA SER A 270 -0.80 -12.93 12.17
C SER A 270 0.68 -12.72 12.50
N ASN A 271 0.95 -12.39 13.77
CA ASN A 271 2.29 -12.24 14.33
C ASN A 271 3.00 -13.57 14.59
N HIS A 272 2.32 -14.69 14.36
CA HIS A 272 2.85 -16.04 14.54
C HIS A 272 2.55 -16.91 13.33
N PHE A 273 3.55 -17.69 12.91
CA PHE A 273 3.50 -18.52 11.70
C PHE A 273 2.62 -19.77 11.83
N ASP A 274 2.18 -20.11 13.05
CA ASP A 274 1.28 -21.22 13.36
C ASP A 274 -0.21 -20.85 13.23
N VAL A 275 -0.52 -19.58 12.94
CA VAL A 275 -1.88 -19.09 12.76
C VAL A 275 -1.98 -18.27 11.48
N THR A 276 -3.04 -18.49 10.71
CA THR A 276 -3.29 -17.79 9.45
C THR A 276 -3.69 -16.32 9.66
N GLY A 277 -3.45 -15.48 8.64
CA GLY A 277 -4.09 -14.18 8.49
C GLY A 277 -5.50 -14.30 7.90
N TYR A 278 -6.10 -13.16 7.54
CA TYR A 278 -7.44 -13.14 6.96
C TYR A 278 -7.54 -12.13 5.81
N ILE A 279 -8.40 -12.45 4.84
CA ILE A 279 -8.89 -11.55 3.81
C ILE A 279 -10.38 -11.33 3.99
N THR A 280 -10.79 -10.07 3.94
CA THR A 280 -12.17 -9.61 4.10
C THR A 280 -12.61 -8.90 2.83
N ALA A 281 -13.85 -9.14 2.40
CA ALA A 281 -14.45 -8.43 1.27
C ALA A 281 -15.71 -7.67 1.69
N PHE A 282 -15.93 -6.53 1.05
CA PHE A 282 -17.11 -5.68 1.24
C PHE A 282 -17.76 -5.37 -0.09
N LYS A 283 -19.09 -5.24 -0.09
CA LYS A 283 -19.86 -4.60 -1.17
C LYS A 283 -20.01 -3.13 -0.85
N LEU A 284 -19.71 -2.28 -1.83
CA LEU A 284 -19.84 -0.84 -1.76
C LEU A 284 -21.03 -0.38 -2.60
N GLY A 285 -21.74 0.62 -2.10
CA GLY A 285 -22.77 1.34 -2.83
C GLY A 285 -22.17 2.36 -3.78
N SER A 286 -22.99 2.93 -4.67
CA SER A 286 -22.51 3.84 -5.72
C SER A 286 -21.84 5.11 -5.20
N HIS A 287 -22.11 5.51 -3.95
CA HIS A 287 -21.45 6.66 -3.33
C HIS A 287 -20.23 6.27 -2.50
N GLY A 288 -20.01 4.99 -2.19
CA GLY A 288 -18.91 4.50 -1.35
C GLY A 288 -19.33 4.10 0.07
N GLU A 289 -20.61 4.10 0.38
CA GLU A 289 -21.10 3.48 1.60
C GLU A 289 -20.87 1.97 1.58
N ILE A 290 -20.46 1.37 2.72
CA ILE A 290 -20.39 -0.08 2.81
C ILE A 290 -21.81 -0.62 2.99
N GLU A 291 -22.30 -1.37 1.99
CA GLU A 291 -23.61 -2.02 2.03
C GLU A 291 -23.58 -3.30 2.86
N ARG A 292 -22.54 -4.11 2.66
CA ARG A 292 -22.38 -5.43 3.28
C ARG A 292 -20.92 -5.80 3.46
N GLN A 293 -20.61 -6.47 4.57
CA GLN A 293 -19.42 -7.30 4.70
C GLN A 293 -19.74 -8.69 4.17
N LEU A 294 -19.08 -9.09 3.07
CA LEU A 294 -19.41 -10.31 2.33
C LEU A 294 -18.86 -11.55 3.03
N PHE A 295 -17.59 -11.52 3.45
CA PHE A 295 -16.95 -12.59 4.20
C PHE A 295 -15.69 -12.11 4.91
N ILE A 296 -15.21 -12.95 5.85
CA ILE A 296 -13.86 -12.92 6.40
C ILE A 296 -13.32 -14.35 6.27
N ASN A 297 -12.35 -14.57 5.38
CA ASN A 297 -11.80 -15.88 5.09
C ASN A 297 -10.33 -15.98 5.53
N PRO A 298 -9.88 -17.15 6.03
CA PRO A 298 -8.47 -17.35 6.34
C PRO A 298 -7.62 -17.29 5.07
N THR A 299 -6.40 -16.76 5.17
CA THR A 299 -5.40 -16.82 4.10
C THR A 299 -4.59 -18.11 4.16
N SER A 300 -3.68 -18.33 3.20
CA SER A 300 -2.88 -19.56 3.14
C SER A 300 -1.85 -19.68 4.28
N THR A 301 -1.41 -18.56 4.84
CA THR A 301 -0.36 -18.43 5.87
C THR A 301 -0.70 -17.28 6.81
N SER A 302 0.18 -17.00 7.78
CA SER A 302 0.08 -15.82 8.64
C SER A 302 0.16 -14.50 7.86
N GLY A 303 0.73 -14.51 6.65
CA GLY A 303 1.07 -13.33 5.87
C GLY A 303 2.45 -12.76 6.19
N GLY A 304 3.10 -13.20 7.27
CA GLY A 304 4.40 -12.69 7.73
C GLY A 304 4.41 -11.17 7.95
N HIS A 305 5.27 -10.45 7.23
CA HIS A 305 5.32 -9.00 7.15
C HIS A 305 4.37 -8.40 6.09
N SER A 306 3.75 -9.22 5.25
CA SER A 306 2.79 -8.85 4.21
C SER A 306 1.40 -9.40 4.53
N ASN A 307 0.81 -10.22 3.64
CA ASN A 307 -0.61 -10.39 3.38
C ASN A 307 -1.22 -9.26 2.52
N ALA A 308 -0.39 -8.54 1.77
CA ALA A 308 -0.82 -7.42 0.97
C ALA A 308 -1.65 -7.92 -0.21
N VAL A 309 -2.89 -7.46 -0.26
CA VAL A 309 -3.81 -7.70 -1.38
C VAL A 309 -3.64 -6.62 -2.45
N SER A 310 -3.75 -7.01 -3.72
CA SER A 310 -3.57 -6.11 -4.87
C SER A 310 -4.58 -6.45 -5.98
N PRO A 311 -5.77 -5.80 -5.99
CA PRO A 311 -6.69 -5.85 -7.11
C PRO A 311 -6.02 -5.34 -8.39
N CYS A 312 -6.30 -5.96 -9.54
CA CYS A 312 -5.81 -5.45 -10.82
C CYS A 312 -6.52 -4.13 -11.20
N ASP A 313 -5.88 -3.32 -12.04
CA ASP A 313 -6.37 -1.99 -12.42
C ASP A 313 -7.17 -1.95 -13.74
N PHE A 314 -7.41 -3.12 -14.34
CA PHE A 314 -8.14 -3.29 -15.60
C PHE A 314 -9.46 -4.07 -15.47
N SER A 315 -9.70 -4.77 -14.35
CA SER A 315 -10.96 -5.45 -14.07
C SER A 315 -11.21 -5.62 -12.57
N ASP A 316 -12.40 -6.08 -12.20
CA ASP A 316 -12.70 -6.52 -10.83
C ASP A 316 -12.34 -7.98 -10.58
N GLU A 317 -12.00 -8.72 -11.63
CA GLU A 317 -11.97 -10.18 -11.62
C GLU A 317 -10.72 -10.74 -10.96
N TRP A 318 -9.59 -10.02 -10.99
CA TRP A 318 -8.30 -10.55 -10.57
C TRP A 318 -7.71 -9.79 -9.39
N LEU A 319 -7.12 -10.57 -8.49
CA LEU A 319 -6.58 -10.09 -7.23
C LEU A 319 -5.34 -10.91 -6.88
N ALA A 320 -4.19 -10.24 -6.74
CA ALA A 320 -2.98 -10.87 -6.23
C ALA A 320 -2.90 -10.75 -4.70
N LEU A 321 -2.24 -11.71 -4.06
CA LEU A 321 -1.91 -11.67 -2.64
C LEU A 321 -0.47 -12.14 -2.44
N CYS A 322 0.30 -11.37 -1.67
CA CYS A 322 1.69 -11.65 -1.35
C CYS A 322 1.87 -12.12 0.10
N ASP A 323 2.88 -12.96 0.31
CA ASP A 323 3.29 -13.46 1.62
C ASP A 323 4.81 -13.66 1.65
N ASP A 324 5.44 -13.28 2.76
CA ASP A 324 6.86 -13.52 3.02
C ASP A 324 7.13 -14.54 4.16
N GLN A 325 6.10 -15.20 4.70
CA GLN A 325 6.30 -16.33 5.60
C GLN A 325 6.89 -17.53 4.84
N LEU A 326 6.26 -17.90 3.73
CA LEU A 326 6.67 -18.98 2.83
C LEU A 326 7.18 -18.44 1.49
N GLY A 327 6.97 -17.16 1.19
CA GLY A 327 7.46 -16.52 -0.02
C GLY A 327 6.66 -16.94 -1.25
N PHE A 328 5.48 -16.36 -1.43
CA PHE A 328 4.63 -16.67 -2.59
C PHE A 328 3.84 -15.47 -3.12
N VAL A 329 3.35 -15.64 -4.35
CA VAL A 329 2.26 -14.86 -4.92
C VAL A 329 1.12 -15.81 -5.23
N GLU A 330 -0.07 -15.50 -4.73
CA GLU A 330 -1.31 -16.18 -5.09
C GLU A 330 -2.16 -15.29 -5.98
N MET A 331 -2.80 -15.88 -6.99
CA MET A 331 -3.82 -15.22 -7.81
C MET A 331 -5.20 -15.74 -7.42
N TYR A 332 -6.11 -14.82 -7.18
CA TYR A 332 -7.51 -15.09 -6.89
C TYR A 332 -8.40 -14.54 -7.99
N ARG A 333 -9.48 -15.27 -8.27
CA ARG A 333 -10.59 -14.84 -9.12
C ARG A 333 -11.76 -14.39 -8.26
N TRP A 334 -12.26 -13.20 -8.52
CA TRP A 334 -13.47 -12.64 -7.95
C TRP A 334 -14.62 -12.76 -8.95
N ARG A 335 -15.64 -13.54 -8.59
CA ARG A 335 -16.81 -13.75 -9.44
C ARG A 335 -18.03 -14.12 -8.60
N ASP A 336 -19.19 -13.54 -8.91
CA ASP A 336 -20.46 -13.82 -8.22
C ASP A 336 -20.34 -13.69 -6.68
N GLU A 337 -19.67 -12.63 -6.23
CA GLU A 337 -19.32 -12.36 -4.83
C GLU A 337 -18.54 -13.49 -4.12
N LYS A 338 -17.81 -14.31 -4.88
CA LYS A 338 -16.94 -15.39 -4.36
C LYS A 338 -15.50 -15.18 -4.80
N LEU A 339 -14.60 -15.45 -3.87
CA LEU A 339 -13.16 -15.39 -4.07
C LEU A 339 -12.57 -16.81 -4.09
N ALA A 340 -11.89 -17.18 -5.16
CA ALA A 340 -11.25 -18.49 -5.30
C ALA A 340 -9.82 -18.35 -5.81
N ARG A 341 -8.86 -19.03 -5.17
CA ARG A 341 -7.48 -19.10 -5.67
C ARG A 341 -7.45 -19.89 -6.97
N VAL A 342 -6.87 -19.31 -8.02
CA VAL A 342 -6.74 -19.94 -9.34
C VAL A 342 -5.31 -20.33 -9.69
N ALA A 343 -4.32 -19.60 -9.17
CA ALA A 343 -2.91 -19.87 -9.42
C ALA A 343 -2.04 -19.50 -8.21
N ARG A 344 -0.83 -20.04 -8.16
CA ARG A 344 0.19 -19.73 -7.15
C ARG A 344 1.58 -19.98 -7.71
N VAL A 345 2.53 -19.12 -7.36
CA VAL A 345 3.96 -19.38 -7.53
C VAL A 345 4.70 -19.18 -6.20
N ASP A 346 5.51 -20.17 -5.82
CA ASP A 346 6.38 -20.09 -4.65
C ASP A 346 7.78 -19.62 -5.09
N ILE A 347 8.29 -18.60 -4.43
CA ILE A 347 9.61 -18.02 -4.68
C ILE A 347 10.32 -17.98 -3.31
N PRO A 348 11.00 -19.09 -2.92
CA PRO A 348 11.54 -19.27 -1.58
C PRO A 348 12.85 -18.48 -1.37
N GLU A 349 12.84 -17.21 -1.72
CA GLU A 349 13.91 -16.26 -1.44
C GLU A 349 13.62 -15.50 -0.16
N GLN A 350 14.68 -15.24 0.60
CA GLN A 350 14.55 -14.61 1.91
C GLN A 350 13.88 -13.23 1.80
N GLY A 351 12.76 -13.08 2.50
CA GLY A 351 11.97 -11.84 2.52
C GLY A 351 11.20 -11.55 1.23
N PHE A 352 11.13 -12.47 0.26
CA PHE A 352 10.27 -12.30 -0.91
C PHE A 352 8.80 -12.21 -0.51
N GLY A 353 8.02 -11.35 -1.19
CA GLY A 353 6.55 -11.34 -1.07
C GLY A 353 6.00 -10.17 -0.27
N MET A 354 6.47 -8.94 -0.53
CA MET A 354 6.00 -7.75 0.17
C MET A 354 4.72 -7.14 -0.40
N ASN A 355 4.72 -6.66 -1.65
CA ASN A 355 3.51 -6.24 -2.36
C ASN A 355 3.67 -6.50 -3.86
N ALA A 356 2.55 -6.72 -4.56
CA ALA A 356 2.52 -6.89 -6.01
C ALA A 356 1.89 -5.68 -6.69
N ILE A 357 2.48 -5.23 -7.80
CA ILE A 357 1.93 -4.17 -8.65
C ILE A 357 1.74 -4.68 -10.08
N TRP A 358 0.61 -4.35 -10.70
CA TRP A 358 0.18 -4.85 -12.00
C TRP A 358 0.69 -3.98 -13.15
N TYR A 359 1.38 -4.59 -14.11
CA TYR A 359 1.92 -3.90 -15.28
C TYR A 359 0.91 -3.83 -16.44
N ASP A 360 0.36 -4.97 -16.86
CA ASP A 360 -0.51 -5.12 -18.04
C ASP A 360 -1.74 -5.99 -17.80
#